data_AF-A0A7X7J1A1-F1
#
_entry.id   AF-A0A7X7J1A1-F1
#
_cell.length_a   1.000
_cell.length_b   1.000
_cell.length_c   1.000
_cell.angle_alpha   90.00
_cell.angle_beta   90.00
_cell.angle_gamma   90.00
#
_symmetry.space_group_name_H-M   'P 1'
#
loop_
_entity.id
_entity.type
_entity.pdbx_description
1 polymer ?
#
loop_
_entity_poly.entity_id
_entity_poly.type
_entity_poly.pdbx_seq_one_letter_code
_entity_poly.pdbx_strand_id
1 'polypeptide(L)'
;QRCGGVRELQTALRYPGLLVLIARTQDTNSDKEIDGQDSEWLFAYDVPGGKLKRVSPQGYRVEYMSLLKEVILVFMAPEDAPHGSRRTLAIYKYDPKTDRGELIKDIQ
;
A
#
# COMPACT_ATOMS: atom_id res chain seq x y z
N GLN A 1 29.53 10.47 9.00
CA GLN A 1 29.49 9.38 8.00
C GLN A 1 28.19 8.57 8.20
N ARG A 2 27.10 8.89 7.49
CA ARG A 2 25.87 8.07 7.47
C ARG A 2 25.11 8.10 6.12
N CYS A 3 25.68 8.68 5.07
CA CYS A 3 24.97 8.88 3.79
C CYS A 3 25.06 7.70 2.81
N GLY A 4 25.81 6.64 3.12
CA GLY A 4 26.00 5.49 2.22
C GLY A 4 24.71 4.69 2.00
N GLY A 5 24.03 4.31 3.09
CA GLY A 5 22.86 3.43 3.02
C GLY A 5 21.63 4.06 2.32
N VAL A 6 21.41 5.36 2.49
CA VAL A 6 20.30 6.06 1.80
C VAL A 6 20.48 6.03 0.29
N ARG A 7 21.71 6.28 -0.19
CA ARG A 7 22.03 6.27 -1.63
C ARG A 7 21.92 4.87 -2.24
N GLU A 8 22.32 3.85 -1.49
CA GLU A 8 22.21 2.44 -1.90
C GLU A 8 20.74 2.01 -2.02
N LEU A 9 19.91 2.35 -1.02
CA LEU A 9 18.47 2.06 -1.07
C LEU A 9 17.77 2.80 -2.22
N GLN A 10 18.17 4.04 -2.51
CA GLN A 10 17.60 4.81 -3.61
C GLN A 10 17.71 4.11 -4.96
N THR A 11 18.75 3.31 -5.21
CA THR A 11 18.96 2.64 -6.50
C THR A 11 18.56 1.17 -6.50
N ALA A 12 18.53 0.52 -5.33
CA ALA A 12 18.16 -0.89 -5.21
C ALA A 12 16.64 -1.14 -5.25
N LEU A 13 15.84 -0.14 -4.91
CA LEU A 13 14.38 -0.26 -4.89
C LEU A 13 13.77 -0.33 -6.30
N ARG A 14 12.64 -1.05 -6.41
CA ARG A 14 11.86 -1.16 -7.65
C ARG A 14 11.49 0.22 -8.22
N TYR A 15 11.16 1.14 -7.33
CA TYR A 15 10.94 2.56 -7.63
C TYR A 15 12.02 3.36 -6.92
N PRO A 16 12.93 4.02 -7.66
CA PRO A 16 14.05 4.71 -7.04
C PRO A 16 13.62 5.72 -5.98
N GLY A 17 14.17 5.57 -4.77
CA GLY A 17 13.88 6.44 -3.62
C GLY A 17 12.51 6.23 -2.96
N LEU A 18 11.72 5.25 -3.40
CA LEU A 18 10.38 4.99 -2.85
C LEU A 18 10.27 3.56 -2.34
N LEU A 19 10.09 3.41 -1.02
CA LEU A 19 9.72 2.14 -0.42
C LEU A 19 8.20 2.05 -0.37
N VAL A 20 7.65 0.95 -0.85
CA VAL A 20 6.20 0.69 -0.80
C VAL A 20 5.95 -0.54 0.05
N LEU A 21 5.04 -0.42 1.01
CA LEU A 21 4.73 -1.47 1.97
C LEU A 21 3.22 -1.55 2.24
N ILE A 22 2.77 -2.77 2.50
CA ILE A 22 1.45 -3.04 3.08
C ILE A 22 1.63 -3.07 4.60
N ALA A 23 0.79 -2.34 5.33
CA ALA A 23 0.89 -2.27 6.78
C ALA A 23 -0.47 -2.09 7.45
N ARG A 24 -0.52 -2.59 8.70
CA ARG A 24 -1.55 -2.29 9.69
C ARG A 24 -1.08 -1.13 10.55
N THR A 25 -1.92 -0.12 10.72
CA THR A 25 -1.56 1.10 11.47
C THR A 25 -2.60 1.52 12.50
N GLN A 26 -3.73 0.82 12.57
CA GLN A 26 -4.82 1.11 13.49
C GLN A 26 -5.60 -0.17 13.77
N ASP A 27 -6.16 -0.25 14.98
CA ASP A 27 -7.19 -1.21 15.36
C ASP A 27 -8.48 -0.87 14.61
N THR A 28 -8.94 -1.79 13.77
CA THR A 28 -10.14 -1.66 12.92
C THR A 28 -11.30 -2.54 13.35
N ASN A 29 -11.06 -3.49 14.25
CA ASN A 29 -12.08 -4.38 14.77
C ASN A 29 -12.48 -4.04 16.22
N SER A 30 -11.84 -3.03 16.82
CA SER A 30 -12.03 -2.53 18.19
C SER A 30 -11.69 -3.54 19.30
N ASP A 31 -10.77 -4.48 19.06
CA ASP A 31 -10.32 -5.45 20.06
C ASP A 31 -9.14 -4.98 20.93
N LYS A 32 -8.60 -3.78 20.64
CA LYS A 32 -7.45 -3.12 21.29
C LYS A 32 -6.08 -3.73 20.97
N GLU A 33 -6.02 -4.61 19.99
CA GLU A 33 -4.77 -5.13 19.44
C GLU A 33 -4.55 -4.56 18.03
N ILE A 34 -3.31 -4.66 17.53
CA ILE A 34 -3.02 -4.41 16.11
C ILE A 34 -2.46 -5.70 15.55
N ASP A 35 -3.31 -6.48 14.89
CA ASP A 35 -3.04 -7.88 14.60
C ASP A 35 -3.60 -8.36 13.25
N GLY A 36 -3.51 -9.66 12.97
CA GLY A 36 -3.93 -10.25 11.71
C GLY A 36 -5.40 -10.02 11.32
N GLN A 37 -6.26 -9.64 12.27
CA GLN A 37 -7.66 -9.30 12.06
C GLN A 37 -7.87 -7.86 11.60
N ASP A 38 -6.84 -7.02 11.59
CA ASP A 38 -6.98 -5.64 11.13
C ASP A 38 -6.81 -5.47 9.63
N SER A 39 -7.46 -4.42 9.12
CA SER A 39 -7.30 -3.98 7.75
C SER A 39 -5.88 -3.49 7.48
N GLU A 40 -5.39 -3.83 6.29
CA GLU A 40 -4.10 -3.36 5.79
C GLU A 40 -4.29 -2.29 4.71
N TRP A 41 -3.35 -1.36 4.62
CA TRP A 41 -3.32 -0.35 3.56
C TRP A 41 -1.96 -0.28 2.88
N LEU A 42 -1.95 0.30 1.68
CA LEU A 42 -0.72 0.55 0.95
C LEU A 42 -0.15 1.90 1.38
N PHE A 43 1.10 1.90 1.81
CA PHE A 43 1.87 3.09 2.13
C PHE A 43 3.06 3.25 1.21
N ALA A 44 3.36 4.51 0.88
CA ALA A 44 4.57 4.91 0.18
C ALA A 44 5.44 5.75 1.13
N TYR A 45 6.69 5.33 1.29
CA TYR A 45 7.70 6.01 2.08
C TYR A 45 8.75 6.63 1.17
N ASP A 46 8.80 7.96 1.15
CA ASP A 46 9.86 8.74 0.52
C ASP A 46 11.15 8.57 1.32
N VAL A 47 12.09 7.79 0.80
CA VAL A 47 13.34 7.45 1.47
C VAL A 47 14.24 8.68 1.70
N PRO A 48 14.50 9.55 0.70
CA PRO A 48 15.26 10.77 0.94
C PRO A 48 14.57 11.76 1.88
N GLY A 49 13.26 11.99 1.72
CA GLY A 49 12.53 12.99 2.51
C GLY A 49 12.02 12.50 3.86
N GLY A 50 12.04 11.18 4.10
CA GLY A 50 11.60 10.55 5.34
C GLY A 50 10.08 10.60 5.57
N LYS A 51 9.28 10.73 4.52
CA LYS A 51 7.82 10.94 4.62
C LYS A 51 7.04 9.68 4.27
N LEU A 52 6.19 9.22 5.19
CA LEU A 52 5.22 8.15 4.97
C LEU A 52 3.86 8.72 4.57
N LYS A 53 3.19 8.10 3.59
CA LYS A 53 1.80 8.43 3.22
C LYS A 53 1.02 7.17 2.86
N ARG A 54 -0.27 7.13 3.22
CA ARG A 54 -1.22 6.15 2.68
C ARG A 54 -1.50 6.51 1.22
N VAL A 55 -1.42 5.53 0.32
CA VAL A 55 -1.69 5.70 -1.11
C VAL A 55 -2.86 4.84 -1.59
N SER A 56 -3.26 3.81 -0.85
CA SER A 56 -4.50 3.09 -1.17
C SER A 56 -5.74 3.95 -0.85
N PRO A 57 -6.83 3.82 -1.63
CA PRO A 57 -8.06 4.57 -1.41
C PRO A 57 -8.71 4.27 -0.05
N GLN A 58 -9.58 5.18 0.40
CA GLN A 58 -10.44 5.00 1.58
C GLN A 58 -11.57 4.01 1.31
N GLY A 59 -12.06 3.33 2.35
CA GLY A 59 -13.14 2.34 2.24
C GLY A 59 -12.70 0.99 1.71
N TYR A 60 -11.40 0.82 1.45
CA TYR A 60 -10.80 -0.41 0.95
C TYR A 60 -9.60 -0.82 1.80
N ARG A 61 -9.54 -2.11 2.12
CA ARG A 61 -8.32 -2.76 2.62
C ARG A 61 -7.58 -3.42 1.47
N VAL A 62 -6.27 -3.53 1.60
CA VAL A 62 -5.39 -4.18 0.64
C VAL A 62 -5.31 -5.67 0.96
N GLU A 63 -5.53 -6.50 -0.04
CA GLU A 63 -5.35 -7.95 0.05
C GLU A 63 -3.99 -8.36 -0.54
N TYR A 64 -3.59 -7.71 -1.62
CA TYR A 64 -2.33 -8.02 -2.32
C TYR A 64 -1.87 -6.83 -3.19
N MET A 65 -0.57 -6.77 -3.49
CA MET A 65 -0.01 -5.83 -4.47
C MET A 65 0.91 -6.52 -5.48
N SER A 66 0.90 -6.02 -6.71
CA SER A 66 1.86 -6.38 -7.76
C SER A 66 2.68 -5.16 -8.16
N LEU A 67 4.00 -5.27 -8.00
CA LEU A 67 4.96 -4.24 -8.37
C LEU A 67 5.32 -4.37 -9.86
N LEU A 68 4.70 -3.58 -10.72
CA LEU A 68 5.04 -3.52 -12.14
C LEU A 68 6.15 -2.49 -12.41
N LYS A 69 6.67 -2.45 -13.63
CA LYS A 69 7.79 -1.55 -13.97
C LYS A 69 7.44 -0.08 -13.74
N GLU A 70 6.21 0.30 -14.06
CA GLU A 70 5.79 1.71 -14.06
C GLU A 70 4.69 2.03 -13.06
N VAL A 71 3.90 1.02 -12.67
CA VAL A 71 2.74 1.20 -11.78
C VAL A 71 2.70 0.09 -10.75
N ILE A 72 1.94 0.32 -9.69
CA ILE A 72 1.60 -0.68 -8.68
C ILE A 72 0.13 -1.03 -8.88
N LEU A 73 -0.17 -2.31 -9.06
CA LEU A 73 -1.54 -2.80 -9.01
C LEU A 73 -1.84 -3.26 -7.59
N VAL A 74 -2.95 -2.77 -7.05
CA VAL A 74 -3.41 -3.03 -5.70
C VAL A 74 -4.74 -3.73 -5.80
N PHE A 75 -4.79 -4.94 -5.26
CA PHE A 75 -5.97 -5.78 -5.21
C PHE A 75 -6.59 -5.60 -3.82
N MET A 76 -7.87 -5.25 -3.80
CA MET A 76 -8.53 -4.75 -2.61
C MET A 76 -9.88 -5.40 -2.39
N ALA A 77 -10.32 -5.33 -1.14
CA ALA A 77 -11.68 -5.62 -0.71
C ALA A 77 -12.24 -4.42 0.06
N PRO A 78 -13.56 -4.20 0.06
CA PRO A 78 -14.19 -3.25 0.97
C PRO A 78 -13.77 -3.50 2.42
N GLU A 79 -13.56 -2.43 3.20
CA GLU A 79 -13.14 -2.55 4.61
C GLU A 79 -14.16 -3.34 5.46
N ASP A 80 -15.45 -3.28 5.11
CA ASP A 80 -16.56 -3.98 5.76
C ASP A 80 -16.78 -5.43 5.27
N ALA A 81 -16.05 -5.89 4.25
CA ALA A 81 -16.18 -7.25 3.75
C ALA A 81 -15.66 -8.26 4.80
N PRO A 82 -16.26 -9.45 4.95
CA PRO A 82 -15.78 -10.45 5.91
C PRO A 82 -14.30 -10.79 5.70
N HIS A 83 -13.52 -10.80 6.78
CA HIS A 83 -12.12 -11.26 6.75
C HIS A 83 -12.03 -12.69 6.20
N GLY A 84 -11.07 -12.94 5.32
CA GLY A 84 -10.90 -14.23 4.66
C GLY A 84 -11.87 -14.49 3.50
N SER A 85 -12.77 -13.55 3.17
CA SER A 85 -13.47 -13.61 1.89
C SER A 85 -12.44 -13.38 0.76
N ARG A 86 -12.13 -14.44 0.00
CA ARG A 86 -11.19 -14.39 -1.15
C ARG A 86 -11.72 -13.57 -2.34
N ARG A 87 -12.69 -12.70 -2.11
CA ARG A 87 -13.24 -11.85 -3.16
C ARG A 87 -12.40 -10.59 -3.21
N THR A 88 -11.44 -10.58 -4.13
CA THR A 88 -10.93 -9.32 -4.64
C THR A 88 -12.06 -8.67 -5.42
N LEU A 89 -12.58 -7.57 -4.89
CA LEU A 89 -13.69 -6.85 -5.48
C LEU A 89 -13.22 -5.57 -6.16
N ALA A 90 -12.02 -5.08 -5.86
CA ALA A 90 -11.50 -3.87 -6.49
C ALA A 90 -10.05 -4.00 -6.94
N ILE A 91 -9.73 -3.34 -8.06
CA ILE A 91 -8.38 -3.16 -8.58
C ILE A 91 -8.09 -1.68 -8.65
N TYR A 92 -7.03 -1.25 -7.99
CA TYR A 92 -6.54 0.12 -7.99
C TYR A 92 -5.13 0.17 -8.58
N LYS A 93 -4.86 1.20 -9.37
CA LYS A 93 -3.55 1.47 -9.97
C LYS A 93 -2.97 2.70 -9.31
N TYR A 94 -1.76 2.55 -8.79
CA TYR A 94 -0.96 3.66 -8.29
C TYR A 94 0.24 3.89 -9.20
N ASP A 95 0.41 5.13 -9.66
CA ASP A 95 1.59 5.59 -10.38
C ASP A 95 2.52 6.34 -9.40
N PRO A 96 3.66 5.74 -9.01
CA PRO A 96 4.60 6.36 -8.08
C PRO A 96 5.34 7.56 -8.68
N LYS A 97 5.39 7.72 -10.01
CA LYS A 97 6.05 8.87 -10.66
C LYS A 97 5.20 10.13 -10.57
N THR A 98 3.89 9.98 -10.77
CA THR A 98 2.95 11.11 -10.73
C THR A 98 2.28 11.28 -9.38
N ASP A 99 2.48 10.32 -8.47
CA ASP A 99 1.80 10.23 -7.18
C ASP A 99 0.27 10.21 -7.32
N ARG A 100 -0.23 9.46 -8.31
CA ARG A 100 -1.65 9.41 -8.63
C ARG A 100 -2.22 8.00 -8.57
N GLY A 101 -3.45 7.98 -8.10
CA GLY A 101 -4.27 6.80 -7.96
C GLY A 101 -5.44 6.77 -8.90
N GLU A 102 -5.81 5.58 -9.37
CA GLU A 102 -7.03 5.36 -10.14
C GLU A 102 -7.65 4.02 -9.79
N LEU A 103 -8.95 4.02 -9.45
CA LEU A 103 -9.73 2.79 -9.32
C LEU A 103 -10.05 2.27 -10.73
N ILE A 104 -9.48 1.13 -11.11
CA ILE A 104 -9.67 0.53 -12.44
C ILE A 104 -10.98 -0.24 -12.50
N LYS A 105 -11.27 -1.01 -11.44
CA LYS A 105 -12.42 -1.89 -11.38
C LYS A 105 -12.94 -1.94 -9.96
N ASP A 106 -14.26 -1.89 -9.84
CA ASP A 106 -15.03 -2.23 -8.65
C ASP A 106 -16.08 -3.27 -9.06
N ILE A 107 -16.16 -4.36 -8.32
CA ILE A 107 -17.06 -5.49 -8.51
C ILE A 107 -17.96 -5.47 -7.27
N GLN A 108 -19.08 -4.77 -7.40
CA GLN A 108 -20.14 -4.73 -6.39
C GLN A 108 -20.95 -6.03 -6.39
#